data_AF-W6MKS2-F1
#
_entry.id   AF-W6MKS2-F1
#
_cell.length_a   1.000
_cell.length_b   1.000
_cell.length_c   1.000
_cell.angle_alpha   90.00
_cell.angle_beta   90.00
_cell.angle_gamma   90.00
#
_symmetry.space_group_name_H-M   'P 1'
#
loop_
_entity.id
_entity.type
_entity.pdbx_description
1 polymer ?
#
loop_
_entity_poly.entity_id
_entity_poly.type
_entity_poly.pdbx_seq_one_letter_code
_entity_poly.pdbx_strand_id
1 'polypeptide(L)'
;MSNLAKIFNPPESRDLSEEEVKDCIPCQVMASFAGVVGGAYFASGMAFKGANPELNPLWWKNSIRIGGVGLIAMGIYRGGQGLFWPRR
;
A
#
# COMPACT_ATOMS: atom_id res chain seq x y z
N MET A 1 -26.69 -1.77 16.07
CA MET A 1 -26.26 -2.36 17.37
C MET A 1 -24.75 -2.36 17.42
N SER A 2 -24.17 -1.69 18.41
CA SER A 2 -22.73 -1.44 18.51
C SER A 2 -21.99 -2.69 19.02
N ASN A 3 -21.05 -3.20 18.22
CA ASN A 3 -20.39 -4.51 18.40
C ASN A 3 -19.04 -4.40 19.14
N LEU A 4 -19.03 -3.75 20.32
CA LEU A 4 -17.81 -3.61 21.14
C LEU A 4 -17.15 -4.97 21.50
N ALA A 5 -17.94 -6.05 21.58
CA ALA A 5 -17.42 -7.40 21.80
C ALA A 5 -16.54 -7.92 20.65
N LYS A 6 -16.76 -7.49 19.41
CA LYS A 6 -15.98 -7.93 18.23
C LYS A 6 -14.56 -7.37 18.18
N ILE A 7 -14.24 -6.37 19.00
CA ILE A 7 -12.88 -5.81 19.10
C ILE A 7 -12.00 -6.73 19.95
N PHE A 8 -12.55 -7.30 21.03
CA PHE A 8 -11.80 -8.14 21.97
C PHE A 8 -11.81 -9.62 21.59
N ASN A 9 -12.76 -10.05 20.76
CA ASN A 9 -12.79 -11.38 20.19
C ASN A 9 -13.08 -11.29 18.68
N PRO A 10 -12.06 -10.97 17.86
CA PRO A 10 -12.23 -10.93 16.43
C PRO A 10 -12.65 -12.32 15.90
N PRO A 11 -13.52 -12.39 14.89
CA PRO A 11 -13.84 -13.66 14.25
C PRO A 11 -12.56 -14.31 13.70
N GLU A 12 -12.54 -15.64 13.69
CA GLU A 12 -11.42 -16.41 13.12
C GLU A 12 -11.14 -15.97 11.68
N SER A 13 -9.86 -15.94 11.30
CA SER A 13 -9.46 -15.66 9.93
C SER A 13 -10.11 -16.69 9.01
N ARG A 14 -10.92 -16.21 8.07
CA ARG A 14 -11.53 -17.03 7.03
C ARG A 14 -11.27 -16.41 5.68
N ASP A 15 -11.31 -17.24 4.64
CA ASP A 15 -11.36 -16.73 3.28
C ASP A 15 -12.69 -16.01 3.05
N LEU A 16 -12.62 -14.88 2.36
CA LEU A 16 -13.79 -14.10 1.94
C LEU A 16 -14.35 -14.72 0.66
N SER A 17 -15.67 -14.85 0.56
CA SER A 17 -16.28 -15.32 -0.69
C SER A 17 -16.18 -14.24 -1.78
N GLU A 18 -16.22 -14.63 -3.05
CA GLU A 18 -16.18 -13.71 -4.18
C GLU A 18 -17.26 -12.61 -4.11
N GLU A 19 -18.42 -12.92 -3.52
CA GLU A 19 -19.51 -11.97 -3.32
C GLU A 19 -19.17 -10.91 -2.26
N GLU A 20 -18.39 -11.26 -1.24
CA GLU A 20 -17.92 -10.33 -0.20
C GLU A 20 -16.79 -9.42 -0.70
N VAL A 21 -16.00 -9.89 -1.68
CA VAL A 21 -14.88 -9.15 -2.27
C VAL A 21 -15.33 -8.26 -3.45
N LYS A 22 -16.57 -8.46 -3.94
CA LYS A 22 -17.11 -7.80 -5.14
C LYS A 22 -17.05 -6.26 -5.09
N ASP A 23 -17.24 -5.68 -3.90
CA ASP A 23 -17.21 -4.23 -3.64
C ASP A 23 -15.88 -3.74 -3.06
N CYS A 24 -14.76 -4.37 -3.43
CA CYS A 24 -13.42 -3.94 -2.99
C CYS A 24 -12.88 -2.67 -3.70
N ILE A 25 -13.68 -1.94 -4.47
CA ILE A 25 -13.21 -0.73 -5.19
C ILE A 25 -12.61 0.32 -4.25
N PRO A 26 -13.22 0.67 -3.10
CA PRO A 26 -12.62 1.63 -2.17
C PRO A 26 -11.26 1.14 -1.65
N CYS A 27 -11.16 -0.14 -1.30
CA CYS A 27 -9.91 -0.76 -0.85
C CYS A 27 -8.83 -0.72 -1.93
N GLN A 28 -9.20 -1.02 -3.17
CA GLN A 28 -8.31 -0.99 -4.33
C GLN A 28 -7.82 0.42 -4.63
N VAL A 29 -8.71 1.42 -4.60
CA VAL A 29 -8.37 2.84 -4.78
C VAL A 29 -7.41 3.28 -3.69
N MET A 30 -7.70 2.96 -2.42
CA MET A 30 -6.81 3.31 -1.30
C MET A 30 -5.45 2.64 -1.41
N ALA A 31 -5.39 1.36 -1.77
CA ALA A 31 -4.14 0.64 -1.96
C ALA A 31 -3.32 1.23 -3.12
N SER A 32 -3.98 1.56 -4.24
CA SER A 32 -3.35 2.18 -5.40
C SER A 32 -2.82 3.57 -5.06
N PHE A 33 -3.66 4.41 -4.45
CA PHE A 33 -3.31 5.76 -4.05
C PHE A 33 -2.14 5.76 -3.06
N ALA A 34 -2.19 4.93 -2.01
CA ALA A 34 -1.12 4.82 -1.03
C ALA A 34 0.19 4.33 -1.66
N GLY A 35 0.11 3.34 -2.54
CA GLY A 35 1.28 2.81 -3.26
C GLY A 35 1.93 3.86 -4.16
N VAL A 36 1.12 4.57 -4.97
CA VAL A 36 1.63 5.58 -5.91
C VAL A 36 2.13 6.83 -5.18
N VAL A 37 1.33 7.41 -4.30
CA VAL A 37 1.68 8.66 -3.61
C VAL A 37 2.81 8.43 -2.60
N GLY A 38 2.69 7.40 -1.76
CA GLY A 38 3.74 7.03 -0.81
C GLY A 38 5.02 6.61 -1.52
N GLY A 39 4.90 5.81 -2.60
CA GLY A 39 6.03 5.42 -3.41
C GLY A 39 6.74 6.61 -4.06
N ALA A 40 6.00 7.59 -4.60
CA ALA A 40 6.57 8.83 -5.14
C ALA A 40 7.30 9.67 -4.08
N TYR A 41 6.75 9.75 -2.87
CA TYR A 41 7.41 10.42 -1.76
C TYR A 41 8.77 9.80 -1.42
N PHE A 42 8.85 8.47 -1.35
CA PHE A 42 10.12 7.77 -1.09
C PHE A 42 11.07 7.82 -2.29
N ALA A 43 10.58 7.60 -3.50
CA ALA A 43 11.38 7.58 -4.73
C ALA A 43 12.03 8.95 -5.01
N SER A 44 11.32 10.05 -4.74
CA SER A 44 11.88 11.41 -4.87
C SER A 44 13.01 11.72 -3.87
N GLY A 45 13.14 10.92 -2.79
CA GLY A 45 14.06 11.20 -1.70
C GLY A 45 13.63 12.34 -0.78
N MET A 46 12.39 12.83 -0.91
CA MET A 46 11.85 13.88 -0.05
C MET A 46 11.85 13.47 1.43
N ALA A 47 11.72 12.18 1.71
CA ALA A 47 11.87 11.57 3.04
C ALA A 47 13.23 11.86 3.71
N PHE A 48 14.27 12.19 2.94
CA PHE A 48 15.61 12.50 3.44
C PHE A 48 15.98 13.98 3.35
N LYS A 49 15.02 14.86 3.05
CA LYS A 49 15.28 16.30 2.98
C LYS A 49 15.70 16.82 4.36
N GLY A 50 16.91 17.34 4.47
CA GLY A 50 17.48 17.82 5.75
C GLY A 50 17.99 16.71 6.67
N ALA A 51 18.03 15.45 6.23
CA ALA A 51 18.53 14.35 7.03
C ALA A 51 20.06 14.37 7.16
N ASN A 52 20.58 14.08 8.36
CA ASN A 52 22.03 13.99 8.60
C ASN A 52 22.64 12.88 7.70
N PRO A 53 23.63 13.20 6.83
CA PRO A 53 24.25 12.23 5.94
C PRO A 53 25.04 11.12 6.67
N GLU A 54 25.55 11.38 7.88
CA GLU A 54 26.27 10.37 8.68
C GLU A 54 25.33 9.28 9.21
N LEU A 55 24.10 9.66 9.58
CA LEU A 55 23.07 8.74 10.05
C LEU A 55 22.29 8.07 8.91
N ASN A 56 22.41 8.60 7.68
CA ASN A 56 21.66 8.13 6.52
C ASN A 56 22.62 7.90 5.35
N PRO A 57 23.37 6.78 5.38
CA PRO A 57 24.34 6.45 4.35
C PRO A 57 23.67 6.26 2.99
N LEU A 58 24.44 6.42 1.92
CA LEU A 58 23.93 6.39 0.54
C LEU A 58 23.22 5.08 0.19
N TRP A 59 23.73 3.94 0.65
CA TRP A 59 23.11 2.63 0.40
C TRP A 59 21.69 2.58 0.98
N TRP A 60 21.48 3.13 2.19
CA TRP A 60 20.18 3.16 2.84
C TRP A 60 19.18 4.05 2.08
N LYS A 61 19.63 5.25 1.71
CA LYS A 61 18.84 6.19 0.90
C LYS A 61 18.41 5.56 -0.43
N ASN A 62 19.33 4.84 -1.08
CA ASN A 62 19.05 4.16 -2.34
C ASN A 62 18.07 3.01 -2.18
N SER A 63 18.19 2.19 -1.12
CA SER A 63 17.24 1.12 -0.83
C SER A 63 15.81 1.66 -0.64
N ILE A 64 15.65 2.76 0.10
CA ILE A 64 14.34 3.39 0.29
C ILE A 64 13.78 3.96 -1.01
N ARG A 65 14.62 4.59 -1.85
CA ARG A 65 14.20 5.11 -3.16
C ARG A 65 13.75 3.99 -4.10
N ILE A 66 14.51 2.89 -4.17
CA ILE A 66 14.16 1.70 -4.96
C ILE A 66 12.87 1.08 -4.44
N GLY A 67 12.72 0.96 -3.12
CA GLY A 67 11.46 0.54 -2.49
C GLY A 67 10.29 1.43 -2.88
N GLY A 68 10.49 2.76 -2.93
CA GLY A 68 9.50 3.72 -3.42
C GLY A 68 9.06 3.47 -4.86
N VAL A 69 10.00 3.18 -5.76
CA VAL A 69 9.67 2.78 -7.15
C VAL A 69 8.86 1.47 -7.16
N GLY A 70 9.24 0.50 -6.33
CA GLY A 70 8.47 -0.74 -6.17
C GLY A 70 7.03 -0.50 -5.68
N LEU A 71 6.84 0.43 -4.76
CA LEU A 71 5.51 0.84 -4.28
C LEU A 71 4.67 1.49 -5.37
N ILE A 72 5.27 2.34 -6.21
CA ILE A 72 4.57 2.91 -7.38
C ILE A 72 4.11 1.80 -8.32
N ALA A 73 5.01 0.87 -8.68
CA ALA A 73 4.67 -0.25 -9.56
C ALA A 73 3.53 -1.10 -8.97
N MET A 74 3.59 -1.40 -7.67
CA MET A 74 2.52 -2.11 -6.95
C MET A 74 1.21 -1.32 -6.92
N GLY A 75 1.27 0.00 -6.71
CA GLY A 75 0.09 0.86 -6.70
C GLY A 75 -0.60 0.91 -8.06
N ILE A 76 0.18 1.00 -9.14
CA ILE A 76 -0.33 0.91 -10.52
C ILE A 76 -0.95 -0.48 -10.73
N TYR A 77 -0.21 -1.56 -10.45
CA TYR A 77 -0.68 -2.95 -10.58
C TYR A 77 -1.91 -3.29 -9.74
N ARG A 78 -2.14 -2.62 -8.62
CA ARG A 78 -3.38 -2.77 -7.85
C ARG A 78 -4.51 -1.94 -8.46
N GLY A 79 -4.21 -0.73 -8.90
CA GLY A 79 -5.20 0.25 -9.37
C GLY A 79 -5.98 -0.17 -10.61
N GLY A 80 -5.34 -0.78 -11.60
CA GLY A 80 -6.03 -1.22 -12.83
C GLY A 80 -6.69 -2.61 -12.78
N GLN A 81 -6.81 -3.23 -11.59
CA GLN A 81 -7.43 -4.56 -11.45
C GLN A 81 -8.91 -4.39 -11.81
N GLY A 82 -9.40 -5.22 -12.71
CA GLY A 82 -10.73 -5.08 -13.31
C GLY A 82 -10.82 -4.15 -14.52
N LEU A 83 -9.78 -3.38 -14.86
CA LEU A 83 -9.72 -2.57 -16.09
C LEU A 83 -8.75 -3.18 -17.12
N PHE A 84 -7.51 -3.46 -16.70
CA PHE A 84 -6.45 -4.00 -17.57
C PHE A 84 -6.16 -5.48 -17.29
N TRP A 85 -6.57 -5.99 -16.12
CA TRP A 85 -6.34 -7.37 -15.69
C TRP A 85 -7.59 -7.91 -15.00
N PRO A 86 -7.85 -9.23 -15.01
CA PRO A 86 -8.95 -9.81 -14.26
C PRO A 86 -8.85 -9.46 -12.77
N ARG A 87 -10.00 -9.17 -12.14
CA ARG A 87 -10.07 -9.19 -10.67
C ARG A 87 -9.93 -10.64 -10.24
N ARG A 88 -9.09 -10.89 -9.24
CA ARG A 88 -8.91 -12.20 -8.64
C ARG A 88 -9.80 -12.29 -7.40
#